data_AF-A0A837IAA3-F1
#
_entry.id   AF-A0A837IAA3-F1
#
_cell.length_a   1.000
_cell.length_b   1.000
_cell.length_c   1.000
_cell.angle_alpha   90.00
_cell.angle_beta   90.00
_cell.angle_gamma   90.00
#
_symmetry.space_group_name_H-M   'P 1'
#
loop_
_entity.id
_entity.type
_entity.pdbx_description
1 polymer ?
#
loop_
_entity_poly.entity_id
_entity_poly.type
_entity_poly.pdbx_seq_one_letter_code
_entity_poly.pdbx_strand_id
1 'polypeptide(L)'
;MNTAKQAGQNTRDLAQKIARQMAEEPLEILKDAGTQVAGVEAGKPQENYPQNQDSGDTAKITGQEGELADKAKSARRMEALNREIRDIHKQDLFNDLQRKISQGVDIPVADYSELSMEQKQVLKAQMEAYKNQSEKIQNESAFREIPVVRSRPSRRFGAGQKQEAEKQQTRVEKPVPPSG
;
A
#
# COMPACT_ATOMS: atom_id res chain seq x y z
N MET A 1 -19.70 -6.38 -29.84
CA MET A 1 -19.34 -6.71 -28.44
C MET A 1 -20.34 -6.01 -27.52
N ASN A 2 -21.16 -6.76 -26.78
CA ASN A 2 -22.27 -6.24 -25.95
C ASN A 2 -21.93 -6.32 -24.46
N THR A 3 -21.06 -5.44 -23.97
CA THR A 3 -20.56 -5.46 -22.58
C THR A 3 -21.58 -4.94 -21.55
N ALA A 4 -22.49 -4.04 -21.96
CA ALA A 4 -23.49 -3.47 -21.05
C ALA A 4 -24.59 -4.47 -20.62
N LYS A 5 -24.98 -5.40 -21.51
CA LYS A 5 -25.99 -6.43 -21.19
C LYS A 5 -25.45 -7.49 -20.21
N GLN A 6 -24.16 -7.81 -20.28
CA GLN A 6 -23.50 -8.77 -19.40
C GLN A 6 -23.35 -8.24 -17.97
N ALA A 7 -23.04 -6.96 -17.80
CA ALA A 7 -22.94 -6.33 -16.48
C ALA A 7 -24.30 -6.28 -15.75
N GLY A 8 -25.40 -5.97 -16.46
CA GLY A 8 -26.74 -5.92 -15.87
C GLY A 8 -27.34 -7.29 -15.53
N GLN A 9 -26.89 -8.37 -16.18
CA GLN A 9 -27.26 -9.74 -15.82
C GLN A 9 -26.58 -10.16 -14.50
N ASN A 10 -25.28 -9.86 -14.36
CA ASN A 10 -24.51 -10.21 -13.16
C ASN A 10 -25.02 -9.53 -11.88
N THR A 11 -25.51 -8.28 -11.96
CA THR A 11 -26.04 -7.57 -10.79
C THR A 11 -27.41 -8.09 -10.34
N ARG A 12 -28.26 -8.54 -11.28
CA ARG A 12 -29.57 -9.14 -10.96
C ARG A 12 -29.39 -10.50 -10.29
N ASP A 13 -28.43 -11.29 -10.76
CA ASP A 13 -28.12 -12.60 -10.18
C ASP A 13 -27.53 -12.47 -8.77
N LEU A 14 -26.72 -11.43 -8.51
CA LEU A 14 -26.20 -11.15 -7.16
C LEU A 14 -27.32 -10.75 -6.19
N ALA A 15 -28.23 -9.87 -6.62
CA ALA A 15 -29.37 -9.45 -5.81
C ALA A 15 -30.32 -10.62 -5.49
N GLN A 16 -30.56 -11.52 -6.46
CA GLN A 16 -31.36 -12.72 -6.23
C GLN A 16 -30.70 -13.70 -5.25
N LYS A 17 -29.37 -13.86 -5.29
CA LYS A 17 -28.65 -14.69 -4.31
C LYS A 17 -28.73 -14.11 -2.90
N ILE A 18 -28.54 -12.80 -2.75
CA ILE A 18 -28.66 -12.12 -1.44
C ILE A 18 -30.09 -12.27 -0.90
N ALA A 19 -31.10 -12.04 -1.73
CA ALA A 19 -32.50 -12.17 -1.32
C ALA A 19 -32.87 -13.61 -0.91
N ARG A 20 -32.37 -14.63 -1.60
CA ARG A 20 -32.56 -16.04 -1.21
C ARG A 20 -31.85 -16.36 0.11
N GLN A 21 -30.64 -15.87 0.28
CA GLN A 21 -29.86 -16.08 1.49
C GLN A 21 -30.49 -15.39 2.71
N MET A 22 -31.13 -14.23 2.52
CA MET A 22 -31.92 -13.56 3.57
C MET A 22 -33.28 -14.21 3.84
N ALA A 23 -33.86 -14.93 2.87
CA ALA A 23 -35.10 -15.69 3.05
C ALA A 23 -34.88 -17.05 3.74
N GLU A 24 -33.65 -17.58 3.69
CA GLU A 24 -33.25 -18.84 4.31
C GLU A 24 -32.67 -18.68 5.74
N GLU A 25 -32.50 -17.45 6.24
CA GLU A 25 -32.15 -17.18 7.64
C GLU A 25 -33.40 -17.01 8.54
N PRO A 26 -33.36 -17.50 9.79
CA PRO A 26 -34.54 -17.98 10.49
C PRO A 26 -35.42 -16.83 10.97
N LEU A 27 -36.61 -16.73 10.37
CA LEU A 27 -37.74 -15.92 10.85
C LEU A 27 -38.15 -16.19 12.32
N GLU A 28 -37.56 -17.19 12.97
CA GLU A 28 -37.74 -17.49 14.39
C GLU A 28 -37.18 -16.39 15.30
N ILE A 29 -36.09 -15.70 14.91
CA ILE A 29 -35.52 -14.61 15.72
C ILE A 29 -36.45 -13.38 15.75
N LEU A 30 -37.23 -13.16 14.69
CA LEU A 30 -38.21 -12.05 14.61
C LEU A 30 -39.51 -12.34 15.36
N LYS A 31 -39.91 -13.61 15.49
CA LYS A 31 -41.08 -13.98 16.31
C LYS A 31 -40.81 -13.78 17.79
N ASP A 32 -39.62 -14.13 18.26
CA ASP A 32 -39.23 -13.99 19.67
C ASP A 32 -38.93 -12.53 20.05
N ALA A 33 -38.45 -11.72 19.11
CA ALA A 33 -38.28 -10.28 19.33
C ALA A 33 -39.61 -9.52 19.32
N GLY A 34 -40.59 -9.94 18.51
CA GLY A 34 -41.93 -9.32 18.46
C GLY A 34 -42.76 -9.55 19.71
N THR A 35 -42.61 -10.69 20.37
CA THR A 35 -43.31 -11.02 21.64
C THR A 35 -42.72 -10.29 22.85
N GLN A 36 -41.44 -9.89 22.82
CA GLN A 36 -40.82 -9.16 23.94
C GLN A 36 -41.09 -7.65 23.93
N VAL A 37 -41.53 -7.07 22.80
CA VAL A 37 -41.85 -5.63 22.70
C VAL A 37 -43.34 -5.35 22.91
N ALA A 38 -44.22 -6.33 22.71
CA ALA A 38 -45.65 -6.19 22.98
C ALA A 38 -45.97 -6.64 24.41
N GLY A 39 -45.79 -5.74 25.38
CA GLY A 39 -46.34 -5.90 26.72
C GLY A 39 -47.87 -5.97 26.66
N VAL A 40 -48.43 -7.18 26.64
CA VAL A 40 -49.87 -7.43 26.78
C VAL A 40 -50.07 -8.46 27.88
N GLU A 41 -50.48 -7.95 29.04
CA GLU A 41 -51.11 -8.73 30.09
C GLU A 41 -52.48 -9.23 29.60
N ALA A 42 -52.68 -10.54 29.51
CA ALA A 42 -54.03 -11.12 29.40
C ALA A 42 -54.07 -12.56 29.96
N GLY A 43 -54.61 -12.66 31.19
CA GLY A 43 -55.49 -13.73 31.70
C GLY A 43 -55.12 -15.20 31.53
N LYS A 44 -54.85 -15.88 32.67
CA LYS A 44 -54.87 -17.35 32.81
C LYS A 44 -56.32 -17.90 32.77
N PRO A 45 -56.52 -19.22 32.61
CA PRO A 45 -56.65 -20.06 33.82
C PRO A 45 -55.84 -21.37 33.82
N GLN A 46 -55.62 -21.87 35.04
CA GLN A 46 -54.91 -23.09 35.48
C GLN A 46 -55.63 -24.38 35.02
N GLU A 47 -55.00 -25.55 34.91
CA GLU A 47 -54.63 -26.55 35.94
C GLU A 47 -53.56 -27.50 35.34
N ASN A 48 -52.55 -28.04 36.03
CA ASN A 48 -52.64 -28.96 37.16
C ASN A 48 -51.20 -29.12 37.76
N TYR A 49 -51.06 -29.08 39.09
CA TYR A 49 -49.78 -29.27 39.78
C TYR A 49 -49.58 -30.76 40.12
N PRO A 50 -48.32 -31.22 40.26
CA PRO A 50 -47.94 -31.68 41.59
C PRO A 50 -46.84 -30.79 42.17
N GLN A 51 -47.10 -30.44 43.41
CA GLN A 51 -46.28 -29.68 44.32
C GLN A 51 -45.00 -30.47 44.62
N ASN A 52 -43.88 -30.01 44.09
CA ASN A 52 -42.56 -30.21 44.70
C ASN A 52 -41.99 -28.82 44.98
N GLN A 53 -42.08 -28.44 46.25
CA GLN A 53 -41.32 -27.34 46.83
C GLN A 53 -39.86 -27.81 46.90
N ASP A 54 -38.98 -27.28 46.04
CA ASP A 54 -37.71 -26.68 46.45
C ASP A 54 -37.03 -26.01 45.24
N SER A 55 -37.42 -24.76 44.95
CA SER A 55 -36.91 -24.01 43.78
C SER A 55 -36.36 -22.64 44.21
N GLY A 56 -35.57 -22.62 45.29
CA GLY A 56 -34.83 -21.42 45.72
C GLY A 56 -33.40 -21.36 45.19
N ASP A 57 -32.74 -22.52 45.05
CA ASP A 57 -31.31 -22.58 44.73
C ASP A 57 -31.00 -22.86 43.26
N THR A 58 -31.85 -23.60 42.54
CA THR A 58 -31.61 -23.94 41.12
C THR A 58 -31.69 -22.73 40.19
N ALA A 59 -32.52 -21.72 40.50
CA ALA A 59 -32.62 -20.49 39.72
C ALA A 59 -31.42 -19.54 39.90
N LYS A 60 -30.73 -19.60 41.05
CA LYS A 60 -29.50 -18.83 41.28
C LYS A 60 -28.29 -19.43 40.58
N ILE A 61 -28.24 -20.78 40.51
CA ILE A 61 -27.14 -21.50 39.86
C ILE A 61 -27.18 -21.27 38.34
N THR A 62 -28.35 -21.35 37.70
CA THR A 62 -28.48 -21.10 36.24
C THR A 62 -28.24 -19.64 35.85
N GLY A 63 -28.62 -18.67 36.70
CA GLY A 63 -28.31 -17.26 36.49
C GLY A 63 -26.81 -16.95 36.57
N GLN A 64 -26.10 -17.57 37.52
CA GLN A 64 -24.64 -17.41 37.65
C GLN A 64 -23.88 -18.05 36.47
N GLU A 65 -24.31 -19.21 35.98
CA GLU A 65 -23.72 -19.86 34.81
C GLU A 65 -23.93 -19.03 33.52
N GLY A 66 -25.11 -18.43 33.35
CA GLY A 66 -25.41 -17.50 32.25
C GLY A 66 -24.53 -16.25 32.28
N GLU A 67 -24.39 -15.60 33.44
CA GLU A 67 -23.53 -14.42 33.59
C GLU A 67 -22.05 -14.73 33.31
N LEU A 68 -21.56 -15.89 33.75
CA LEU A 68 -20.18 -16.32 33.48
C LEU A 68 -19.97 -16.59 31.98
N ALA A 69 -20.93 -17.23 31.32
CA ALA A 69 -20.88 -17.47 29.88
C ALA A 69 -20.92 -16.15 29.09
N ASP A 70 -21.73 -15.18 29.50
CA ASP A 70 -21.83 -13.88 28.85
C ASP A 70 -20.60 -13.00 29.09
N LYS A 71 -20.01 -13.05 30.29
CA LYS A 71 -18.69 -12.45 30.57
C LYS A 71 -17.59 -13.07 29.70
N ALA A 72 -17.60 -14.39 29.52
CA ALA A 72 -16.62 -15.07 28.67
C ALA A 72 -16.79 -14.69 27.19
N LYS A 73 -18.03 -14.64 26.68
CA LYS A 73 -18.32 -14.22 25.30
C LYS A 73 -17.92 -12.76 25.07
N SER A 74 -18.27 -11.87 25.99
CA SER A 74 -17.92 -10.45 25.91
C SER A 74 -16.40 -10.24 26.01
N ALA A 75 -15.69 -10.96 26.86
CA ALA A 75 -14.23 -10.91 26.93
C ALA A 75 -13.57 -11.35 25.61
N ARG A 76 -14.02 -12.46 25.01
CA ARG A 76 -13.53 -12.91 23.68
C ARG A 76 -13.80 -11.88 22.60
N ARG A 77 -14.99 -11.27 22.61
CA ARG A 77 -15.35 -10.19 21.67
C ARG A 77 -14.46 -8.97 21.85
N MET A 78 -14.23 -8.55 23.09
CA MET A 78 -13.33 -7.44 23.40
C MET A 78 -11.90 -7.72 22.94
N GLU A 79 -11.41 -8.93 23.15
CA GLU A 79 -10.09 -9.33 22.67
C GLU A 79 -9.99 -9.29 21.14
N ALA A 80 -11.02 -9.77 20.43
CA ALA A 80 -11.07 -9.70 18.97
C ALA A 80 -11.05 -8.25 18.46
N LEU A 81 -11.85 -7.36 19.05
CA LEU A 81 -11.85 -5.93 18.72
C LEU A 81 -10.49 -5.29 18.99
N ASN A 82 -9.84 -5.64 20.11
CA ASN A 82 -8.49 -5.14 20.43
C ASN A 82 -7.42 -5.67 19.46
N ARG A 83 -7.62 -6.83 18.85
CA ARG A 83 -6.75 -7.33 17.76
C ARG A 83 -7.00 -6.53 16.49
N GLU A 84 -8.25 -6.34 16.11
CA GLU A 84 -8.65 -5.55 14.94
C GLU A 84 -8.11 -4.10 15.00
N ILE A 85 -8.26 -3.42 16.15
CA ILE A 85 -7.71 -2.07 16.35
C ILE A 85 -6.19 -2.03 16.11
N ARG A 86 -5.46 -3.03 16.61
CA ARG A 86 -4.00 -3.10 16.41
C ARG A 86 -3.63 -3.36 14.96
N ASP A 87 -4.41 -4.17 14.25
CA ASP A 87 -4.15 -4.48 12.85
C ASP A 87 -4.45 -3.26 11.96
N ILE A 88 -5.52 -2.52 12.23
CA ILE A 88 -5.83 -1.24 11.59
C ILE A 88 -4.68 -0.25 11.80
N HIS A 89 -4.22 -0.08 13.04
CA HIS A 89 -3.11 0.83 13.34
C HIS A 89 -1.83 0.51 12.55
N LYS A 90 -1.46 -0.78 12.47
CA LYS A 90 -0.31 -1.22 11.68
C LYS A 90 -0.48 -0.94 10.19
N GLN A 91 -1.69 -1.15 9.66
CA GLN A 91 -1.99 -0.90 8.26
C GLN A 91 -1.91 0.60 7.93
N ASP A 92 -2.49 1.45 8.79
CA ASP A 92 -2.44 2.91 8.64
C ASP A 92 -1.00 3.41 8.71
N LEU A 93 -0.23 2.94 9.69
CA LEU A 93 1.19 3.25 9.81
C LEU A 93 1.96 2.89 8.53
N PHE A 94 1.75 1.67 8.02
CA PHE A 94 2.40 1.22 6.79
C PHE A 94 2.04 2.10 5.58
N ASN A 95 0.75 2.40 5.39
CA ASN A 95 0.27 3.27 4.31
C ASN A 95 0.84 4.69 4.42
N ASP A 96 0.91 5.24 5.64
CA ASP A 96 1.50 6.53 5.92
C ASP A 96 3.00 6.57 5.58
N LEU A 97 3.74 5.51 5.90
CA LEU A 97 5.15 5.40 5.55
C LEU A 97 5.35 5.27 4.04
N GLN A 98 4.53 4.48 3.35
CA GLN A 98 4.56 4.42 1.88
C GLN A 98 4.32 5.80 1.26
N ARG A 99 3.35 6.57 1.78
CA ARG A 99 3.06 7.94 1.31
C ARG A 99 4.25 8.88 1.56
N LYS A 100 4.91 8.80 2.71
CA LYS A 100 6.08 9.63 3.00
C LYS A 100 7.27 9.28 2.11
N ILE A 101 7.47 7.99 1.81
CA ILE A 101 8.51 7.54 0.88
C ILE A 101 8.23 8.05 -0.53
N SER A 102 6.98 8.02 -1.00
CA SER A 102 6.64 8.56 -2.34
C SER A 102 6.79 10.08 -2.43
N GLN A 103 6.69 10.78 -1.30
CA GLN A 103 7.04 12.20 -1.18
C GLN A 103 8.55 12.47 -1.13
N GLY A 104 9.38 11.42 -1.05
CA GLY A 104 10.84 11.52 -0.99
C GLY A 104 11.40 11.79 0.42
N VAL A 105 10.61 11.60 1.48
CA VAL A 105 11.09 11.71 2.86
C VAL A 105 11.90 10.47 3.20
N ASP A 106 13.14 10.65 3.70
CA ASP A 106 13.95 9.55 4.23
C ASP A 106 13.46 9.18 5.64
N ILE A 107 13.13 7.92 5.85
CA ILE A 107 12.51 7.45 7.09
C ILE A 107 13.30 6.26 7.64
N PRO A 108 13.66 6.27 8.94
CA PRO A 108 14.27 5.12 9.59
C PRO A 108 13.24 4.00 9.80
N VAL A 109 13.13 3.07 8.83
CA VAL A 109 12.21 1.93 8.88
C VAL A 109 12.47 1.00 10.08
N ALA A 110 13.68 1.02 10.65
CA ALA A 110 14.07 0.19 11.79
C ALA A 110 13.31 0.53 13.08
N ASP A 111 12.95 1.81 13.27
CA ASP A 111 12.39 2.33 14.52
C ASP A 111 10.94 1.86 14.76
N TYR A 112 10.27 1.38 13.72
CA TYR A 112 8.90 0.92 13.78
C TYR A 112 8.84 -0.57 14.14
N SER A 113 8.77 -0.90 15.43
CA SER A 113 8.69 -2.28 15.93
C SER A 113 7.37 -3.00 15.58
N GLU A 114 6.31 -2.24 15.31
CA GLU A 114 4.97 -2.78 15.02
C GLU A 114 4.83 -3.41 13.63
N LEU A 115 5.74 -3.09 12.72
CA LEU A 115 5.73 -3.57 11.34
C LEU A 115 6.39 -4.94 11.20
N SER A 116 5.78 -5.78 10.37
CA SER A 116 6.37 -7.07 9.97
C SER A 116 7.70 -6.86 9.24
N MET A 117 8.59 -7.84 9.32
CA MET A 117 9.86 -7.84 8.58
C MET A 117 9.64 -7.71 7.07
N GLU A 118 8.59 -8.34 6.54
CA GLU A 118 8.21 -8.24 5.13
C GLU A 118 7.81 -6.80 4.76
N GLN A 119 6.96 -6.17 5.59
CA GLN A 119 6.55 -4.78 5.40
C GLN A 119 7.76 -3.84 5.45
N LYS A 120 8.70 -4.06 6.38
CA LYS A 120 9.95 -3.28 6.46
C LYS A 120 10.80 -3.44 5.21
N GLN A 121 10.93 -4.66 4.68
CA GLN A 121 11.67 -4.91 3.44
C GLN A 121 11.02 -4.22 2.24
N VAL A 122 9.70 -4.26 2.14
CA VAL A 122 8.95 -3.56 1.08
C VAL A 122 9.20 -2.05 1.15
N LEU A 123 9.10 -1.44 2.33
CA LEU A 123 9.37 -0.01 2.50
C LEU A 123 10.82 0.34 2.13
N LYS A 124 11.77 -0.48 2.57
CA LYS A 124 13.19 -0.30 2.23
C LYS A 124 13.43 -0.37 0.71
N ALA A 125 12.83 -1.35 0.04
CA ALA A 125 12.92 -1.51 -1.41
C ALA A 125 12.28 -0.34 -2.16
N GLN A 126 11.12 0.16 -1.70
CA GLN A 126 10.49 1.35 -2.27
C GLN A 126 11.37 2.59 -2.12
N MET A 127 11.96 2.78 -0.94
CA MET A 127 12.88 3.89 -0.67
C MET A 127 14.13 3.83 -1.56
N GLU A 128 14.72 2.64 -1.73
CA GLU A 128 15.86 2.43 -2.62
C GLU A 128 15.49 2.67 -4.09
N ALA A 129 14.34 2.19 -4.54
CA ALA A 129 13.83 2.45 -5.89
C ALA A 129 13.64 3.95 -6.15
N TYR A 130 13.08 4.68 -5.19
CA TYR A 130 12.93 6.13 -5.28
C TYR A 130 14.29 6.85 -5.33
N LYS A 131 15.23 6.49 -4.45
CA LYS A 131 16.60 7.04 -4.46
C LYS A 131 17.26 6.83 -5.84
N ASN A 132 17.24 5.61 -6.35
CA ASN A 132 17.79 5.27 -7.67
C ASN A 132 17.12 6.07 -8.81
N GLN A 133 15.80 6.30 -8.74
CA GLN A 133 15.10 7.12 -9.73
C GLN A 133 15.52 8.59 -9.65
N SER A 134 15.60 9.14 -8.43
CA SER A 134 16.00 10.53 -8.20
C SER A 134 17.44 10.78 -8.66
N GLU A 135 18.36 9.86 -8.39
CA GLU A 135 19.75 9.93 -8.85
C GLU A 135 19.86 9.86 -10.37
N LYS A 136 19.08 8.99 -11.03
CA LYS A 136 19.02 8.94 -12.51
C LYS A 136 18.58 10.27 -13.10
N ILE A 137 17.52 10.88 -12.55
CA ILE A 137 17.02 12.19 -13.01
C ILE A 137 18.08 13.29 -12.79
N GLN A 138 18.76 13.28 -11.65
CA GLN A 138 19.84 14.23 -11.35
C GLN A 138 21.04 14.06 -12.31
N ASN A 139 21.43 12.82 -12.59
CA ASN A 139 22.53 12.54 -13.53
C ASN A 139 22.17 12.90 -14.97
N GLU A 140 20.94 12.63 -15.41
CA GLU A 140 20.45 13.04 -16.74
C GLU A 140 20.32 14.55 -16.87
N SER A 141 19.91 15.25 -15.81
CA SER A 141 19.84 16.72 -15.80
C SER A 141 21.24 17.35 -15.76
N ALA A 142 22.20 16.77 -15.04
CA ALA A 142 23.60 17.18 -15.08
C ALA A 142 24.23 16.99 -16.47
N PHE A 143 23.86 15.94 -17.20
CA PHE A 143 24.32 15.71 -18.58
C PHE A 143 23.67 16.65 -19.61
N ARG A 144 22.57 17.34 -19.25
CA ARG A 144 21.92 18.37 -20.09
C ARG A 144 22.48 19.77 -19.88
N GLU A 145 23.60 19.94 -19.19
CA GLU A 145 24.41 21.15 -19.36
C GLU A 145 24.88 21.19 -20.82
N ILE A 146 24.31 22.10 -21.60
CA ILE A 146 24.63 22.29 -23.02
C ILE A 146 26.16 22.32 -23.13
N PRO A 147 26.78 21.41 -23.92
CA PRO A 147 28.22 21.41 -24.03
C PRO A 147 28.65 22.79 -24.51
N VAL A 148 29.47 23.48 -23.71
CA VAL A 148 30.04 24.77 -24.10
C VAL A 148 30.88 24.51 -25.35
N VAL A 149 30.32 24.80 -26.53
CA VAL A 149 30.99 24.65 -27.81
C VAL A 149 32.12 25.66 -27.84
N ARG A 150 33.31 25.27 -27.36
CA ARG A 150 34.53 26.05 -27.53
C ARG A 150 35.03 25.78 -28.93
N SER A 151 34.97 26.78 -29.80
CA SER A 151 35.57 26.70 -31.12
C SER A 151 37.07 26.39 -30.96
N ARG A 152 37.53 25.29 -31.57
CA ARG A 152 38.97 25.00 -31.63
C ARG A 152 39.63 26.14 -32.39
N PRO A 153 40.80 26.66 -31.94
CA PRO A 153 41.52 27.70 -32.66
C PRO A 153 41.76 27.24 -34.11
N SER A 154 41.18 27.95 -35.08
CA SER A 154 41.34 27.65 -36.50
C SER A 154 42.82 27.72 -36.87
N ARG A 155 43.33 26.70 -37.58
CA ARG A 155 44.68 26.73 -38.17
C ARG A 155 44.74 27.93 -39.10
N ARG A 156 45.49 28.97 -38.72
CA ARG A 156 45.78 30.11 -39.59
C ARG A 156 46.42 29.59 -40.88
N PHE A 157 45.69 29.63 -41.98
CA PHE A 157 46.22 29.40 -43.32
C PHE A 157 47.40 30.35 -43.51
N GLY A 158 48.59 29.81 -43.79
CA GLY A 158 49.80 30.60 -44.05
C GLY A 158 50.85 30.64 -42.93
N ALA A 159 50.62 29.99 -41.78
CA ALA A 159 51.66 29.80 -40.78
C ALA A 159 52.73 28.81 -41.30
N GLY A 160 53.80 29.32 -41.91
CA GLY A 160 54.95 28.53 -42.39
C GLY A 160 55.38 28.85 -43.83
N GLN A 161 54.48 29.36 -44.67
CA GLN A 161 54.77 29.62 -46.09
C GLN A 161 55.90 30.64 -46.31
N LYS A 162 55.98 31.68 -45.46
CA LYS A 162 57.05 32.68 -45.56
C LYS A 162 58.45 32.08 -45.34
N GLN A 163 58.57 31.16 -44.38
CA GLN A 163 59.84 30.49 -44.08
C GLN A 163 60.26 29.48 -45.15
N GLU A 164 59.28 28.83 -45.81
CA GLU A 164 59.57 27.93 -46.93
C GLU A 164 60.00 28.69 -48.19
N ALA A 165 59.40 29.85 -48.47
CA ALA A 165 59.80 30.70 -49.60
C ALA A 165 61.23 31.24 -49.45
N GLU A 166 61.63 31.69 -48.26
CA GLU A 166 62.99 32.16 -47.98
C GLU A 166 64.05 31.07 -48.24
N LYS A 167 63.76 29.81 -47.86
CA LYS A 167 64.67 28.67 -48.09
C LYS A 167 64.87 28.34 -49.57
N GLN A 168 63.87 28.58 -50.41
CA GLN A 168 64.00 28.37 -51.86
C GLN A 168 64.83 29.46 -52.53
N GLN A 169 64.75 30.71 -52.06
CA GLN A 169 65.54 31.81 -52.61
C GLN A 169 67.04 31.65 -52.35
N THR A 170 67.44 31.07 -51.22
CA THR A 170 68.86 30.93 -50.85
C THR A 170 69.53 29.66 -51.38
N ARG A 171 68.81 28.82 -52.15
CA ARG A 171 69.38 27.56 -52.69
C ARG A 171 70.19 27.83 -53.95
N VAL A 172 71.33 28.50 -53.79
CA VAL A 172 72.35 28.60 -54.84
C VAL A 172 73.13 27.28 -54.83
N GLU A 173 72.99 26.49 -55.89
CA GLU A 173 73.79 25.27 -56.08
C GLU A 173 75.26 25.68 -56.22
N LYS A 174 76.12 25.16 -55.33
CA LYS A 174 77.55 25.42 -55.39
C LYS A 174 78.09 24.86 -56.71
N PRO A 175 78.77 25.65 -57.55
CA PRO A 175 79.31 25.15 -58.81
C PRO A 175 80.34 24.06 -58.51
N VAL A 176 80.27 22.96 -59.26
CA VAL A 176 81.22 21.85 -59.16
C VAL A 176 82.59 22.36 -59.64
N PRO A 177 83.67 22.17 -58.88
CA PRO A 177 84.99 22.63 -59.31
C PRO A 177 85.43 21.84 -60.56
N PRO A 178 86.10 22.49 -61.53
CA PRO A 178 86.64 21.80 -62.69
C PRO A 178 87.74 20.85 -62.25
N SER A 179 87.57 19.56 -62.55
CA SER A 179 88.60 18.53 -62.38
C SER A 179 89.76 18.81 -63.34
N GLY A 180 90.92 19.18 -62.81
CA GLY A 180 92.20 19.18 -63.50
C GLY A 180 92.91 17.85 -63.34
#